data_AF-A0A5J4K5U2-F1
#
_entry.id   AF-A0A5J4K5U2-F1
#
_cell.length_a   1.000
_cell.length_b   1.000
_cell.length_c   1.000
_cell.angle_alpha   90.00
_cell.angle_beta   90.00
_cell.angle_gamma   90.00
#
_symmetry.space_group_name_H-M   'P 1'
#
loop_
_entity.id
_entity.type
_entity.pdbx_description
1 polymer ?
#
loop_
_entity_poly.entity_id
_entity_poly.type
_entity_poly.pdbx_seq_one_letter_code
_entity_poly.pdbx_strand_id
1 'polypeptide(L)'
;MSSENEEQVRERAVEEVSEERSVSLERRESPTRPLEGHGWSEELPTGIPPQGTVVITITRQLGSGGSEVGRLVARRTGLRYLDRQIITEVARRLGVDVREARRLDEYTAGVAAQILEAVRASQPFTLNYAGLLGQASRPLQQYDEVAYLHLTQKVILEMAAQGNVVIVGRGSQFLLQDTPRTLHVAVFAPLTQRIARVMSTLHIDQRRARELIEQRDYEYAAYLRRYYGSDGQQPGLYHLLINTGLFSFEQAADLICQALSAVSRGPEADLSSPQQ
;
A
#
# COMPACT_ATOMS: atom_id res chain seq x y z
N MET A 1 11.49 23.79 -47.55
CA MET A 1 11.52 24.54 -46.28
C MET A 1 10.33 24.16 -45.38
N SER A 2 10.07 22.86 -45.14
CA SER A 2 8.91 22.44 -44.32
C SER A 2 9.14 21.23 -43.43
N SER A 3 10.30 20.56 -43.50
CA SER A 3 10.60 19.38 -42.68
C SER A 3 11.50 19.70 -41.48
N GLU A 4 12.51 20.57 -41.66
CA GLU A 4 13.45 20.97 -40.58
C GLU A 4 12.76 21.72 -39.43
N ASN A 5 11.62 22.36 -39.70
CA ASN A 5 10.89 23.14 -38.70
C ASN A 5 9.99 22.25 -37.81
N GLU A 6 9.57 21.08 -38.28
CA GLU A 6 8.75 20.14 -37.48
C GLU A 6 9.60 19.32 -36.52
N GLU A 7 10.82 18.95 -36.92
CA GLU A 7 11.75 18.18 -36.11
C GLU A 7 12.29 19.01 -34.93
N GLN A 8 12.64 20.28 -35.17
CA GLN A 8 13.04 21.21 -34.11
C GLN A 8 11.91 21.56 -33.14
N VAL A 9 10.66 21.59 -33.61
CA VAL A 9 9.49 21.80 -32.73
C VAL A 9 9.24 20.56 -31.87
N ARG A 10 9.45 19.36 -32.40
CA ARG A 10 9.35 18.11 -31.64
C ARG A 10 10.45 17.97 -30.59
N GLU A 11 11.70 18.26 -30.94
CA GLU A 11 12.81 18.21 -29.96
C GLU A 11 12.60 19.20 -28.82
N ARG A 12 12.19 20.43 -29.12
CA ARG A 12 11.87 21.43 -28.08
C ARG A 12 10.70 20.98 -27.19
N ALA A 13 9.66 20.39 -27.77
CA ALA A 13 8.53 19.88 -27.00
C ALA A 13 8.93 18.69 -26.10
N VAL A 14 9.87 17.85 -26.52
CA VAL A 14 10.39 16.74 -25.72
C VAL A 14 11.28 17.25 -24.58
N GLU A 15 12.15 18.23 -24.84
CA GLU A 15 12.96 18.88 -23.81
C GLU A 15 12.09 19.60 -22.78
N GLU A 16 11.10 20.38 -23.21
CA GLU A 16 10.21 21.15 -22.33
C GLU A 16 9.35 20.21 -21.45
N VAL A 17 8.85 19.10 -21.99
CA VAL A 17 8.13 18.06 -21.21
C VAL A 17 9.07 17.30 -20.26
N SER A 18 10.34 17.11 -20.63
CA SER A 18 11.33 16.46 -19.75
C SER A 18 11.79 17.37 -18.61
N GLU A 19 11.96 18.66 -18.87
CA GLU A 19 12.27 19.68 -17.87
C GLU A 19 11.07 19.87 -16.93
N GLU A 20 9.84 20.00 -17.45
CA GLU A 20 8.64 20.06 -16.61
C GLU A 20 8.47 18.81 -15.73
N ARG A 21 8.80 17.61 -16.24
CA ARG A 21 8.77 16.35 -15.46
C ARG A 21 9.86 16.29 -14.39
N SER A 22 11.08 16.71 -14.71
CA SER A 22 12.18 16.77 -13.72
C SER A 22 11.89 17.78 -12.61
N VAL A 23 11.35 18.95 -12.95
CA VAL A 23 10.93 19.98 -11.99
C VAL A 23 9.71 19.54 -11.15
N SER A 24 8.78 18.77 -11.73
CA SER A 24 7.63 18.23 -10.98
C SER A 24 7.96 16.99 -10.15
N LEU A 25 9.05 16.28 -10.44
CA LEU A 25 9.64 15.26 -9.55
C LEU A 25 10.39 15.90 -8.37
N GLU A 26 11.02 17.05 -8.56
CA GLU A 26 11.76 17.76 -7.50
C GLU A 26 10.89 18.62 -6.55
N ARG A 27 9.63 18.94 -6.92
CA ARG A 27 8.77 19.87 -6.16
C ARG A 27 7.34 19.39 -5.85
N ARG A 28 7.08 18.09 -5.79
CA ARG A 28 5.77 17.60 -5.32
C ARG A 28 5.85 17.22 -3.85
N GLU A 29 5.24 18.05 -3.00
CA GLU A 29 4.94 17.68 -1.61
C GLU A 29 4.28 16.31 -1.61
N SER A 30 4.89 15.36 -0.90
CA SER A 30 4.33 14.03 -0.72
C SER A 30 2.90 14.17 -0.16
N PRO A 31 1.89 13.49 -0.73
CA PRO A 31 0.53 13.53 -0.19
C PRO A 31 0.45 12.99 1.25
N THR A 32 1.50 12.29 1.70
CA THR A 32 1.72 12.01 3.10
C THR A 32 2.52 13.14 3.73
N ARG A 33 1.83 14.15 4.28
CA ARG A 33 2.45 14.99 5.29
C ARG A 33 2.79 14.06 6.46
N PRO A 34 4.07 13.83 6.80
CA PRO A 34 4.39 13.14 8.05
C PRO A 34 3.70 13.93 9.16
N LEU A 35 3.14 13.25 10.17
CA LEU A 35 2.57 13.97 11.30
C LEU A 35 3.68 14.88 11.88
N GLU A 36 3.54 16.20 11.74
CA GLU A 36 4.56 17.14 12.18
C GLU A 36 4.74 17.03 13.71
N GLY A 37 6.00 17.07 14.16
CA GLY A 37 6.38 17.11 15.58
C GLY A 37 6.70 15.79 16.27
N HIS A 38 7.17 14.77 15.53
CA HIS A 38 7.67 13.53 16.13
C HIS A 38 9.18 13.48 15.87
N GLY A 39 10.00 13.54 16.93
CA GLY A 39 11.47 13.57 16.89
C GLY A 39 12.12 12.28 16.37
N TRP A 40 11.58 11.68 15.31
CA TRP A 40 12.20 10.56 14.61
C TRP A 40 13.13 11.13 13.55
N SER A 41 14.43 11.01 13.79
CA SER A 41 15.50 11.49 12.91
C SER A 41 15.94 10.48 11.85
N GLU A 42 15.29 9.33 11.76
CA GLU A 42 15.65 8.29 10.80
C GLU A 42 14.87 8.50 9.50
N GLU A 43 15.58 8.76 8.41
CA GLU A 43 14.97 8.86 7.09
C GLU A 43 14.29 7.54 6.72
N LEU A 44 13.05 7.62 6.26
CA LEU A 44 12.35 6.45 5.73
C LEU A 44 13.06 5.98 4.43
N PRO A 45 13.16 4.66 4.20
CA PRO A 45 13.67 4.16 2.92
C PRO A 45 12.85 4.72 1.76
N THR A 46 13.50 4.94 0.61
CA THR A 46 12.84 5.52 -0.57
C THR A 46 11.69 4.69 -1.12
N GLY A 47 11.65 3.38 -0.82
CA GLY A 47 10.68 2.44 -1.40
C GLY A 47 10.93 2.12 -2.86
N ILE A 48 11.95 2.73 -3.49
CA ILE A 48 12.28 2.53 -4.90
C ILE A 48 12.81 1.11 -5.12
N PRO A 49 12.12 0.26 -5.89
CA PRO A 49 12.61 -1.08 -6.17
C PRO A 49 13.88 -1.05 -7.03
N PRO A 50 14.82 -2.00 -6.89
CA PRO A 50 16.01 -2.08 -7.74
C PRO A 50 15.67 -2.16 -9.23
N GLN A 51 16.61 -1.78 -10.09
CA GLN A 51 16.42 -1.88 -11.55
C GLN A 51 16.09 -3.33 -11.95
N GLY A 52 15.13 -3.51 -12.86
CA GLY A 52 14.68 -4.83 -13.29
C GLY A 52 13.76 -5.56 -12.31
N THR A 53 13.35 -4.90 -11.21
CA THR A 53 12.37 -5.45 -10.26
C THR A 53 11.13 -4.57 -10.18
N VAL A 54 10.02 -5.16 -9.72
CA VAL A 54 8.70 -4.52 -9.71
C VAL A 54 8.01 -4.65 -8.35
N VAL A 55 7.10 -3.72 -8.06
CA VAL A 55 6.23 -3.76 -6.89
C VAL A 55 4.78 -3.72 -7.35
N ILE A 56 3.90 -4.48 -6.71
CA ILE A 56 2.46 -4.42 -6.92
C ILE A 56 1.81 -4.10 -5.57
N THR A 57 1.05 -3.02 -5.47
CA THR A 57 0.21 -2.77 -4.31
C THR A 57 -1.24 -3.15 -4.60
N ILE A 58 -1.91 -3.80 -3.67
CA ILE A 58 -3.33 -4.16 -3.79
C ILE A 58 -4.11 -3.58 -2.62
N THR A 59 -4.95 -2.59 -2.91
CA THR A 59 -6.00 -2.12 -2.00
C THR A 59 -7.25 -2.95 -2.20
N ARG A 60 -7.96 -3.31 -1.12
CA ARG A 60 -9.15 -4.15 -1.23
C ARG A 60 -10.20 -3.87 -0.16
N GLN A 61 -11.46 -4.06 -0.55
CA GLN A 61 -12.61 -4.09 0.35
C GLN A 61 -12.79 -5.47 1.01
N LEU A 62 -13.37 -5.53 2.21
CA LEU A 62 -13.63 -6.82 2.87
C LEU A 62 -14.59 -7.67 2.03
N GLY A 63 -14.25 -8.93 1.77
CA GLY A 63 -15.09 -9.82 0.96
C GLY A 63 -14.99 -9.57 -0.56
N SER A 64 -14.13 -8.66 -1.04
CA SER A 64 -13.91 -8.48 -2.48
C SER A 64 -13.09 -9.58 -3.13
N GLY A 65 -12.44 -10.46 -2.36
CA GLY A 65 -11.50 -11.46 -2.89
C GLY A 65 -10.11 -10.90 -3.20
N GLY A 66 -9.82 -9.62 -2.91
CA GLY A 66 -8.52 -9.02 -3.21
C GLY A 66 -7.30 -9.72 -2.60
N SER A 67 -7.44 -10.34 -1.41
CA SER A 67 -6.34 -11.15 -0.86
C SER A 67 -6.08 -12.42 -1.67
N GLU A 68 -7.13 -13.08 -2.21
CA GLU A 68 -6.96 -14.26 -3.04
C GLU A 68 -6.40 -13.91 -4.42
N VAL A 69 -6.91 -12.83 -5.02
CA VAL A 69 -6.35 -12.26 -6.26
C VAL A 69 -4.86 -11.95 -6.08
N GLY A 70 -4.46 -11.29 -5.00
CA GLY A 70 -3.05 -11.00 -4.73
C GLY A 70 -2.18 -12.25 -4.56
N ARG A 71 -2.70 -13.31 -3.93
CA ARG A 71 -1.99 -14.61 -3.85
C ARG A 71 -1.85 -15.26 -5.21
N LEU A 72 -2.89 -15.22 -6.05
CA LEU A 72 -2.84 -15.73 -7.42
C LEU A 72 -1.81 -14.99 -8.26
N VAL A 73 -1.78 -13.65 -8.18
CA VAL A 73 -0.78 -12.82 -8.86
C VAL A 73 0.63 -13.21 -8.41
N ALA A 74 0.88 -13.28 -7.10
CA ALA A 74 2.18 -13.67 -6.57
C ALA A 74 2.61 -15.07 -7.06
N ARG A 75 1.70 -16.06 -7.03
CA ARG A 75 1.96 -17.41 -7.54
C ARG A 75 2.32 -17.43 -9.03
N ARG A 76 1.62 -16.65 -9.85
CA ARG A 76 1.83 -16.62 -11.31
C ARG A 76 3.10 -15.89 -11.73
N THR A 77 3.49 -14.87 -10.97
CA THR A 77 4.62 -13.99 -11.30
C THR A 77 5.90 -14.38 -10.56
N GLY A 78 5.82 -15.24 -9.56
CA GLY A 78 6.95 -15.58 -8.67
C GLY A 78 7.30 -14.47 -7.67
N LEU A 79 6.51 -13.39 -7.60
CA LEU A 79 6.70 -12.30 -6.65
C LEU A 79 6.39 -12.75 -5.22
N ARG A 80 7.05 -12.15 -4.23
CA ARG A 80 6.74 -12.38 -2.81
C ARG A 80 5.36 -11.80 -2.48
N TYR A 81 4.57 -12.48 -1.65
CA TYR A 81 3.26 -12.00 -1.21
C TYR A 81 3.32 -11.48 0.23
N LEU A 82 3.06 -10.18 0.44
CA LEU A 82 3.03 -9.54 1.75
C LEU A 82 1.64 -9.00 2.07
N ASP A 83 1.01 -9.60 3.08
CA ASP A 83 -0.23 -9.11 3.69
C ASP A 83 -0.04 -9.06 5.22
N ARG A 84 -0.44 -10.13 5.93
CA ARG A 84 -0.30 -10.25 7.39
C ARG A 84 1.16 -10.32 7.87
N GLN A 85 2.11 -10.61 6.98
CA GLN A 85 3.53 -10.68 7.32
C GLN A 85 4.10 -9.31 7.72
N ILE A 86 3.57 -8.21 7.18
CA ILE A 86 3.97 -6.84 7.58
C ILE A 86 3.66 -6.62 9.06
N ILE A 87 2.47 -7.02 9.49
CA ILE A 87 2.03 -6.93 10.89
C ILE A 87 2.95 -7.74 11.80
N THR A 88 3.29 -8.96 11.37
CA THR A 88 4.16 -9.85 12.14
C THR A 88 5.54 -9.25 12.31
N GLU A 89 6.08 -8.63 11.26
CA GLU A 89 7.38 -7.97 11.29
C GLU A 89 7.37 -6.71 12.17
N VAL A 90 6.30 -5.91 12.11
CA VAL A 90 6.11 -4.74 12.99
C VAL A 90 6.03 -5.18 14.45
N ALA A 91 5.20 -6.18 14.77
CA ALA A 91 5.08 -6.72 16.14
C ALA A 91 6.43 -7.23 16.67
N ARG A 92 7.17 -7.99 15.84
CA ARG A 92 8.50 -8.50 16.17
C ARG A 92 9.49 -7.37 16.49
N ARG A 93 9.50 -6.30 15.69
CA ARG A 93 10.37 -5.13 15.90
C ARG A 93 9.98 -4.30 17.13
N LEU A 94 8.70 -4.31 17.51
CA LEU A 94 8.21 -3.69 18.75
C LEU A 94 8.41 -4.59 19.99
N GLY A 95 8.97 -5.79 19.84
CA GLY A 95 9.17 -6.72 20.96
C GLY A 95 7.89 -7.39 21.48
N VAL A 96 6.80 -7.36 20.71
CA VAL A 96 5.51 -7.99 21.06
C VAL A 96 5.52 -9.46 20.62
N ASP A 97 5.10 -10.39 21.49
CA ASP A 97 4.97 -11.80 21.10
C ASP A 97 3.92 -11.94 19.99
N VAL A 98 4.35 -12.44 18.83
CA VAL A 98 3.52 -12.71 17.65
C VAL A 98 2.33 -13.62 17.98
N ARG A 99 2.42 -14.46 19.01
CA ARG A 99 1.30 -15.31 19.49
C ARG A 99 0.20 -14.50 20.16
N GLU A 100 0.51 -13.41 20.85
CA GLU A 100 -0.50 -12.48 21.37
C GLU A 100 -1.12 -11.66 20.24
N ALA A 101 -0.30 -11.19 19.29
CA ALA A 101 -0.78 -10.49 18.09
C ALA A 101 -1.65 -11.39 17.18
N ARG A 102 -1.40 -12.70 17.14
CA ARG A 102 -2.15 -13.69 16.33
C ARG A 102 -3.43 -14.19 17.00
N ARG A 103 -3.53 -14.23 18.33
CA ARG A 103 -4.75 -14.67 19.06
C ARG A 103 -5.95 -13.76 18.81
N LEU A 104 -5.73 -12.60 18.22
CA LEU A 104 -6.72 -11.55 18.10
C LEU A 104 -7.18 -11.33 16.64
N ASP A 105 -6.98 -12.34 15.78
CA ASP A 105 -7.32 -12.34 14.35
C ASP A 105 -8.77 -11.88 14.09
N GLU A 106 -8.94 -10.69 13.51
CA GLU A 106 -9.93 -10.42 12.46
C GLU A 106 -9.62 -9.08 11.74
N TYR A 107 -9.37 -9.21 10.43
CA TYR A 107 -9.38 -8.20 9.37
C TYR A 107 -8.93 -6.78 9.72
N THR A 108 -7.62 -6.58 9.55
CA THR A 108 -6.87 -5.33 9.26
C THR A 108 -7.01 -4.16 10.25
N ALA A 109 -8.21 -3.78 10.65
CA ALA A 109 -8.45 -2.65 11.54
C ALA A 109 -8.44 -3.01 13.04
N GLY A 110 -8.66 -4.28 13.42
CA GLY A 110 -8.52 -4.74 14.81
C GLY A 110 -7.08 -4.98 15.25
N VAL A 111 -6.22 -5.48 14.35
CA VAL A 111 -4.89 -6.00 14.72
C VAL A 111 -3.90 -4.91 15.15
N ALA A 112 -4.00 -3.70 14.60
CA ALA A 112 -3.15 -2.58 15.01
C ALA A 112 -3.48 -2.14 16.45
N ALA A 113 -4.77 -1.98 16.77
CA ALA A 113 -5.23 -1.64 18.12
C ALA A 113 -4.90 -2.73 19.14
N GLN A 114 -4.92 -3.99 18.72
CA GLN A 114 -4.55 -5.14 19.56
C GLN A 114 -3.05 -5.24 19.82
N ILE A 115 -2.20 -5.00 18.81
CA ILE A 115 -0.75 -4.90 19.00
C ILE A 115 -0.44 -3.73 19.92
N LEU A 116 -1.09 -2.58 19.68
CA LEU A 116 -0.98 -1.41 20.54
C LEU A 116 -1.35 -1.75 21.99
N GLU A 117 -2.44 -2.49 22.23
CA GLU A 117 -2.75 -2.95 23.59
C GLU A 117 -1.78 -3.97 24.15
N ALA A 118 -1.26 -4.89 23.34
CA ALA A 118 -0.25 -5.83 23.79
C ALA A 118 1.06 -5.10 24.19
N VAL A 119 1.48 -4.09 23.42
CA VAL A 119 2.60 -3.19 23.79
C VAL A 119 2.32 -2.57 25.16
N ARG A 120 1.13 -2.00 25.37
CA ARG A 120 0.75 -1.35 26.65
C ARG A 120 0.68 -2.33 27.83
N ALA A 121 0.14 -3.52 27.59
CA ALA A 121 -0.06 -4.56 28.60
C ALA A 121 1.25 -5.26 29.00
N SER A 122 2.23 -5.31 28.10
CA SER A 122 3.48 -6.06 28.31
C SER A 122 4.39 -5.49 29.41
N GLN A 123 4.12 -4.29 29.95
CA GLN A 123 4.85 -3.62 31.04
C GLN A 123 6.36 -3.98 31.14
N PRO A 124 7.17 -3.93 30.06
CA PRO A 124 8.55 -4.34 30.16
C PRO A 124 9.35 -3.06 30.35
N PHE A 125 9.66 -2.74 31.61
CA PHE A 125 10.85 -1.98 32.00
C PHE A 125 11.17 -0.82 31.05
N THR A 126 10.46 0.30 31.19
CA THR A 126 10.78 1.62 30.60
C THR A 126 11.70 1.53 29.37
N LEU A 127 11.17 1.07 28.21
CA LEU A 127 11.77 1.45 26.94
C LEU A 127 11.86 2.97 27.02
N ASN A 128 13.06 3.48 27.25
CA ASN A 128 13.26 4.90 27.44
C ASN A 128 13.08 5.54 26.06
N TYR A 129 11.82 5.74 25.67
CA TYR A 129 11.43 6.49 24.48
C TYR A 129 12.13 7.85 24.49
N ALA A 130 12.36 8.45 25.66
CA ALA A 130 13.11 9.71 25.79
C ALA A 130 14.61 9.58 25.40
N GLY A 131 15.19 8.39 25.47
CA GLY A 131 16.57 8.11 25.04
C GLY A 131 16.71 7.84 23.54
N LEU A 132 15.65 7.44 22.84
CA LEU A 132 15.61 7.28 21.38
C LEU A 132 15.07 8.53 20.65
N LEU A 133 14.26 9.36 21.33
CA LEU A 133 13.36 10.35 20.69
C LEU A 133 13.61 11.82 21.04
N GLY A 134 14.69 12.18 21.72
CA GLY A 134 15.08 13.59 21.92
C GLY A 134 13.95 14.51 22.39
N GLN A 135 13.66 14.50 23.69
CA GLN A 135 12.77 15.43 24.43
C GLN A 135 11.25 15.32 24.17
N ALA A 136 10.50 15.35 25.28
CA ALA A 136 9.14 14.84 25.47
C ALA A 136 8.07 15.95 25.49
N SER A 137 6.83 15.67 25.04
CA SER A 137 5.61 16.48 25.35
C SER A 137 4.23 15.91 24.91
N ARG A 138 4.05 14.64 24.50
CA ARG A 138 2.71 14.12 24.11
C ARG A 138 2.14 13.05 25.07
N PRO A 139 0.82 12.80 25.10
CA PRO A 139 0.24 11.72 25.89
C PRO A 139 0.77 10.36 25.41
N LEU A 140 1.15 9.47 26.34
CA LEU A 140 1.74 8.14 26.06
C LEU A 140 0.96 7.33 25.00
N GLN A 141 -0.37 7.44 25.00
CA GLN A 141 -1.26 6.74 24.07
C GLN A 141 -1.09 7.14 22.59
N GLN A 142 -0.70 8.39 22.33
CA GLN A 142 -0.43 8.88 20.97
C GLN A 142 0.97 8.49 20.47
N TYR A 143 1.92 8.24 21.36
CA TYR A 143 3.28 7.84 20.98
C TYR A 143 3.33 6.44 20.38
N ASP A 144 2.62 5.47 20.98
CA ASP A 144 2.64 4.08 20.51
C ASP A 144 1.92 3.90 19.18
N GLU A 145 0.81 4.61 18.95
CA GLU A 145 0.06 4.59 17.70
C GLU A 145 0.90 5.14 16.53
N VAL A 146 1.60 6.25 16.76
CA VAL A 146 2.46 6.86 15.74
C VAL A 146 3.72 6.02 15.52
N ALA A 147 4.31 5.44 16.56
CA ALA A 147 5.42 4.50 16.42
C ALA A 147 5.03 3.27 15.59
N TYR A 148 3.86 2.68 15.85
CA TYR A 148 3.33 1.55 15.08
C TYR A 148 3.11 1.93 13.60
N LEU A 149 2.51 3.09 13.33
CA LEU A 149 2.31 3.59 11.97
C LEU A 149 3.65 3.79 11.26
N HIS A 150 4.57 4.52 11.88
CA HIS A 150 5.88 4.84 11.30
C HIS A 150 6.67 3.56 10.98
N LEU A 151 6.66 2.59 11.90
CA LEU A 151 7.30 1.30 11.68
C LEU A 151 6.61 0.47 10.58
N THR A 152 5.27 0.53 10.49
CA THR A 152 4.53 -0.10 9.39
C THR A 152 4.93 0.51 8.05
N GLN A 153 5.03 1.84 7.96
CA GLN A 153 5.49 2.54 6.76
C GLN A 153 6.93 2.14 6.40
N LYS A 154 7.83 2.14 7.39
CA LYS A 154 9.22 1.69 7.23
C LYS A 154 9.31 0.27 6.67
N VAL A 155 8.58 -0.68 7.25
CA VAL A 155 8.57 -2.08 6.78
C VAL A 155 8.04 -2.18 5.34
N ILE A 156 6.99 -1.43 4.98
CA ILE A 156 6.46 -1.42 3.60
C ILE A 156 7.52 -0.91 2.62
N LEU A 157 8.17 0.22 2.95
CA LEU A 157 9.18 0.85 2.10
C LEU A 157 10.44 -0.02 1.98
N GLU A 158 10.92 -0.63 3.06
CA GLU A 158 12.03 -1.59 3.03
C GLU A 158 11.72 -2.79 2.13
N MET A 159 10.50 -3.33 2.22
CA MET A 159 10.09 -4.48 1.41
C MET A 159 9.94 -4.12 -0.07
N ALA A 160 9.45 -2.92 -0.38
CA ALA A 160 9.40 -2.38 -1.72
C ALA A 160 10.80 -2.14 -2.31
N ALA A 161 11.73 -1.61 -1.51
CA ALA A 161 13.13 -1.40 -1.89
C ALA A 161 13.94 -2.70 -2.08
N GLN A 162 13.43 -3.85 -1.65
CA GLN A 162 13.97 -5.16 -2.02
C GLN A 162 13.45 -5.65 -3.37
N GLY A 163 12.37 -5.06 -3.88
CA GLY A 163 11.72 -5.41 -5.13
C GLY A 163 10.98 -6.75 -5.11
N ASN A 164 10.40 -7.05 -6.27
CA ASN A 164 9.71 -8.29 -6.60
C ASN A 164 8.68 -8.74 -5.56
N VAL A 165 7.72 -7.86 -5.27
CA VAL A 165 6.76 -8.04 -4.17
C VAL A 165 5.35 -7.54 -4.50
N VAL A 166 4.36 -8.30 -4.05
CA VAL A 166 2.94 -7.94 -3.99
C VAL A 166 2.59 -7.57 -2.55
N ILE A 167 2.28 -6.30 -2.31
CA ILE A 167 1.93 -5.74 -1.01
C ILE A 167 0.43 -5.49 -0.96
N VAL A 168 -0.27 -6.04 0.02
CA VAL A 168 -1.72 -5.89 0.12
C VAL A 168 -2.06 -4.92 1.26
N GLY A 169 -2.68 -3.79 0.94
CA GLY A 169 -3.34 -2.86 1.87
C GLY A 169 -2.40 -1.92 2.63
N ARG A 170 -2.78 -1.57 3.87
CA ARG A 170 -2.00 -0.75 4.82
C ARG A 170 -1.60 0.66 4.34
N GLY A 171 -2.26 1.19 3.31
CA GLY A 171 -1.91 2.49 2.73
C GLY A 171 -0.70 2.43 1.79
N SER A 172 -0.28 1.23 1.37
CA SER A 172 0.85 1.05 0.45
C SER A 172 0.68 1.80 -0.87
N GLN A 173 -0.56 2.00 -1.35
CA GLN A 173 -0.82 2.80 -2.54
C GLN A 173 -0.45 4.27 -2.38
N PHE A 174 -0.53 4.81 -1.16
CA PHE A 174 -0.13 6.18 -0.88
C PHE A 174 1.37 6.29 -0.68
N LEU A 175 1.96 5.34 0.05
CA LEU A 175 3.40 5.33 0.33
C LEU A 175 4.25 5.17 -0.93
N LEU A 176 3.71 4.49 -1.93
CA LEU A 176 4.44 4.14 -3.16
C LEU A 176 3.87 4.83 -4.41
N GLN A 177 2.96 5.81 -4.26
CA GLN A 177 2.16 6.39 -5.35
C GLN A 177 3.00 6.86 -6.56
N ASP A 178 4.12 7.53 -6.28
CA ASP A 178 5.03 8.08 -7.31
C ASP A 178 6.30 7.23 -7.46
N THR A 179 6.30 6.01 -6.90
CA THR A 179 7.47 5.13 -6.96
C THR A 179 7.55 4.45 -8.33
N PRO A 180 8.67 4.56 -9.07
CA PRO A 180 8.80 3.95 -10.38
C PRO A 180 8.68 2.43 -10.29
N ARG A 181 8.23 1.80 -11.38
CA ARG A 181 8.03 0.34 -11.48
C ARG A 181 7.08 -0.24 -10.43
N THR A 182 6.13 0.59 -9.96
CA THR A 182 5.08 0.18 -9.02
C THR A 182 3.71 0.19 -9.68
N LEU A 183 3.02 -0.94 -9.63
CA LEU A 183 1.63 -1.08 -10.10
C LEU A 183 0.66 -0.96 -8.92
N HIS A 184 -0.34 -0.10 -9.03
CA HIS A 184 -1.34 0.14 -7.98
C HIS A 184 -2.69 -0.40 -8.40
N VAL A 185 -3.24 -1.35 -7.65
CA VAL A 185 -4.49 -2.04 -8.00
C VAL A 185 -5.49 -1.90 -6.86
N ALA A 186 -6.73 -1.52 -7.19
CA ALA A 186 -7.87 -1.58 -6.28
C ALA A 186 -8.79 -2.76 -6.66
N VAL A 187 -9.07 -3.65 -5.71
CA VAL A 187 -9.99 -4.79 -5.90
C VAL A 187 -11.25 -4.60 -5.04
N PHE A 188 -12.39 -4.49 -5.70
CA PHE A 188 -13.70 -4.29 -5.08
C PHE A 188 -14.75 -5.26 -5.67
N ALA A 189 -15.95 -5.26 -5.09
CA ALA A 189 -17.08 -6.08 -5.56
C ALA A 189 -18.42 -5.51 -5.08
N PRO A 190 -19.56 -5.86 -5.71
CA PRO A 190 -20.88 -5.48 -5.22
C PRO A 190 -21.12 -6.04 -3.82
N LEU A 191 -21.77 -5.24 -2.96
CA LEU A 191 -21.99 -5.59 -1.55
C LEU A 191 -22.67 -6.95 -1.36
N THR A 192 -23.63 -7.31 -2.21
CA THR A 192 -24.33 -8.60 -2.16
C THR A 192 -23.38 -9.79 -2.31
N GLN A 193 -22.42 -9.69 -3.24
CA GLN A 193 -21.42 -10.74 -3.44
C GLN A 193 -20.40 -10.78 -2.31
N ARG A 194 -20.02 -9.62 -1.77
CA ARG A 194 -19.12 -9.52 -0.61
C ARG A 194 -19.74 -10.19 0.61
N ILE A 195 -21.02 -9.91 0.87
CA ILE A 195 -21.80 -10.54 1.96
C ILE A 195 -21.79 -12.07 1.79
N ALA A 196 -22.13 -12.58 0.62
CA ALA A 196 -22.15 -14.03 0.36
C ALA A 196 -20.78 -14.69 0.63
N ARG A 197 -19.69 -14.05 0.18
CA ARG A 197 -18.31 -14.53 0.41
C ARG A 197 -17.94 -14.51 1.90
N VAL A 198 -18.28 -13.43 2.61
CA VAL A 198 -18.01 -13.31 4.05
C VAL A 198 -18.81 -14.33 4.86
N MET A 199 -20.10 -14.51 4.56
CA MET A 199 -20.94 -15.55 5.18
C MET A 199 -20.32 -16.94 4.99
N SER A 200 -19.90 -17.28 3.77
CA SER A 200 -19.30 -18.58 3.48
C SER A 200 -17.94 -18.78 4.16
N THR A 201 -17.15 -17.73 4.32
CA THR A 201 -15.80 -17.81 4.89
C THR A 201 -15.81 -17.87 6.40
N LEU A 202 -16.68 -17.09 7.04
CA LEU A 202 -16.72 -16.94 8.50
C LEU A 202 -17.86 -17.74 9.15
N HIS A 203 -18.71 -18.38 8.35
CA HIS A 203 -19.89 -19.14 8.81
C HIS A 203 -20.84 -18.29 9.68
N ILE A 204 -21.08 -17.05 9.27
CA ILE A 204 -21.98 -16.09 9.94
C ILE A 204 -23.21 -15.77 9.11
N ASP A 205 -24.25 -15.24 9.75
CA ASP A 205 -25.48 -14.82 9.06
C ASP A 205 -25.29 -13.54 8.20
N GLN A 206 -26.26 -13.28 7.34
CA GLN A 206 -26.25 -12.15 6.41
C GLN A 206 -26.16 -10.79 7.11
N ARG A 207 -26.90 -10.60 8.22
CA ARG A 207 -26.91 -9.34 8.97
C ARG A 207 -25.52 -9.09 9.55
N ARG A 208 -24.94 -10.09 10.20
CA ARG A 208 -23.61 -10.01 10.81
C ARG A 208 -22.52 -9.80 9.77
N ALA A 209 -22.60 -10.47 8.62
CA ALA A 209 -21.67 -10.27 7.52
C ALA A 209 -21.72 -8.83 6.98
N ARG A 210 -22.93 -8.27 6.83
CA ARG A 210 -23.12 -6.89 6.39
C ARG A 210 -22.55 -5.88 7.39
N GLU A 211 -22.91 -6.01 8.67
CA GLU A 211 -22.40 -5.15 9.74
C GLU A 211 -20.86 -5.17 9.79
N LEU A 212 -20.26 -6.36 9.70
CA LEU A 212 -18.82 -6.52 9.67
C LEU A 212 -18.19 -5.82 8.46
N ILE A 213 -18.77 -5.99 7.27
CA ILE A 213 -18.30 -5.32 6.05
C ILE A 213 -18.35 -3.80 6.19
N GLU A 214 -19.50 -3.25 6.59
CA GLU A 214 -19.69 -1.80 6.72
C GLU A 214 -18.75 -1.21 7.78
N GLN A 215 -18.62 -1.89 8.92
CA GLN A 215 -17.69 -1.49 9.98
C GLN A 215 -16.24 -1.48 9.48
N ARG A 216 -15.79 -2.54 8.80
CA ARG A 216 -14.39 -2.64 8.34
C ARG A 216 -14.06 -1.66 7.22
N ASP A 217 -14.98 -1.43 6.29
CA ASP A 217 -14.79 -0.42 5.25
C ASP A 217 -14.73 0.99 5.85
N TYR A 218 -15.59 1.28 6.84
CA TYR A 218 -15.55 2.55 7.57
C TYR A 218 -14.24 2.74 8.33
N GLU A 219 -13.81 1.74 9.10
CA GLU A 219 -12.55 1.77 9.86
C GLU A 219 -11.34 1.96 8.93
N TYR A 220 -11.33 1.30 7.77
CA TYR A 220 -10.26 1.44 6.79
C TYR A 220 -10.24 2.85 6.17
N ALA A 221 -11.40 3.40 5.80
CA ALA A 221 -11.47 4.76 5.28
C ALA A 221 -11.09 5.80 6.35
N ALA A 222 -11.46 5.58 7.62
CA ALA A 222 -11.08 6.44 8.73
C ALA A 222 -9.56 6.38 8.99
N TYR A 223 -8.96 5.19 8.94
CA TYR A 223 -7.50 5.00 8.99
C TYR A 223 -6.82 5.81 7.88
N LEU A 224 -7.27 5.67 6.64
CA LEU A 224 -6.66 6.39 5.52
C LEU A 224 -6.82 7.92 5.68
N ARG A 225 -8.00 8.41 6.08
CA ARG A 225 -8.20 9.85 6.31
C ARG A 225 -7.28 10.39 7.41
N ARG A 226 -7.14 9.65 8.51
CA ARG A 226 -6.34 10.05 9.66
C ARG A 226 -4.84 10.17 9.33
N TYR A 227 -4.31 9.24 8.53
CA TYR A 227 -2.85 9.15 8.32
C TYR A 227 -2.37 9.57 6.92
N TYR A 228 -3.27 9.61 5.94
CA TYR A 228 -2.96 9.90 4.53
C TYR A 228 -3.83 11.04 3.97
N GLY A 229 -4.70 11.65 4.78
CA GLY A 229 -5.53 12.79 4.37
C GLY A 229 -6.60 12.47 3.31
N SER A 230 -6.79 11.20 2.95
CA SER A 230 -7.69 10.74 1.88
C SER A 230 -8.39 9.45 2.30
N ASP A 231 -9.58 9.17 1.75
CA ASP A 231 -10.32 7.92 1.99
C ASP A 231 -9.97 6.79 1.00
N GLY A 232 -9.06 7.07 0.06
CA GLY A 232 -8.60 6.09 -0.93
C GLY A 232 -9.61 5.79 -2.05
N GLN A 233 -10.69 6.55 -2.20
CA GLN A 233 -11.68 6.34 -3.27
C GLN A 233 -11.32 6.99 -4.60
N GLN A 234 -10.30 7.85 -4.60
CA GLN A 234 -9.90 8.60 -5.79
C GLN A 234 -9.28 7.65 -6.84
N PRO A 235 -9.82 7.56 -8.07
CA PRO A 235 -9.30 6.66 -9.09
C PRO A 235 -7.83 6.92 -9.46
N GLY A 236 -7.37 8.17 -9.37
CA GLY A 236 -5.99 8.57 -9.66
C GLY A 236 -4.92 7.97 -8.73
N LEU A 237 -5.32 7.31 -7.64
CA LEU A 237 -4.42 6.54 -6.76
C LEU A 237 -4.08 5.15 -7.33
N TYR A 238 -4.75 4.73 -8.40
CA TYR A 238 -4.67 3.38 -8.92
C TYR A 238 -4.43 3.37 -10.42
N HIS A 239 -3.61 2.42 -10.85
CA HIS A 239 -3.41 2.08 -12.26
C HIS A 239 -4.51 1.13 -12.76
N LEU A 240 -5.06 0.28 -11.88
CA LEU A 240 -6.16 -0.63 -12.21
C LEU A 240 -7.22 -0.64 -11.10
N LEU A 241 -8.49 -0.56 -11.51
CA LEU A 241 -9.64 -0.78 -10.65
C LEU A 241 -10.39 -2.04 -11.14
N ILE A 242 -10.40 -3.10 -10.34
CA ILE A 242 -10.96 -4.41 -10.71
C ILE A 242 -12.19 -4.71 -9.86
N ASN A 243 -13.33 -4.77 -10.55
CA ASN A 243 -14.58 -5.22 -9.97
C ASN A 243 -14.74 -6.74 -10.13
N THR A 244 -14.49 -7.49 -9.06
CA THR A 244 -14.67 -8.97 -9.03
C THR A 244 -16.14 -9.38 -8.93
N GLY A 245 -17.07 -8.46 -9.17
CA GLY A 245 -18.48 -8.76 -9.34
C GLY A 245 -18.78 -9.55 -10.61
N LEU A 246 -17.94 -9.38 -11.63
CA LEU A 246 -18.07 -10.04 -12.93
C LEU A 246 -17.01 -11.13 -13.14
N PHE A 247 -15.76 -10.85 -12.75
CA PHE A 247 -14.62 -11.73 -13.00
C PHE A 247 -14.40 -12.77 -11.91
N SER A 248 -13.94 -13.96 -12.30
CA SER A 248 -13.31 -14.89 -11.36
C SER A 248 -12.02 -14.30 -10.78
N PHE A 249 -11.54 -14.83 -9.65
CA PHE A 249 -10.30 -14.34 -9.06
C PHE A 249 -9.07 -14.65 -9.93
N GLU A 250 -9.10 -15.75 -10.67
CA GLU A 250 -8.12 -16.13 -11.69
C GLU A 250 -8.10 -15.10 -12.82
N GLN A 251 -9.26 -14.75 -13.38
CA GLN A 251 -9.36 -13.74 -14.42
C GLN A 251 -8.88 -12.37 -13.95
N ALA A 252 -9.26 -11.96 -12.74
CA ALA A 252 -8.78 -10.72 -12.13
C ALA A 252 -7.25 -10.73 -11.97
N ALA A 253 -6.66 -11.84 -11.54
CA ALA A 253 -5.21 -11.99 -11.45
C ALA A 253 -4.52 -11.98 -12.82
N ASP A 254 -5.16 -12.51 -13.88
CA ASP A 254 -4.63 -12.49 -15.24
C ASP A 254 -4.54 -11.06 -15.77
N LEU A 255 -5.57 -10.24 -15.55
CA LEU A 255 -5.57 -8.82 -15.90
C LEU A 255 -4.43 -8.06 -15.20
N ILE A 256 -4.18 -8.33 -13.92
CA ILE A 256 -3.07 -7.71 -13.18
C ILE A 256 -1.72 -8.15 -13.76
N CYS A 257 -1.55 -9.44 -14.06
CA CYS A 257 -0.31 -9.96 -14.64
C CYS A 257 -0.05 -9.36 -16.04
N GLN A 258 -1.09 -9.17 -16.85
CA GLN A 258 -0.98 -8.52 -18.15
C GLN A 258 -0.50 -7.08 -18.00
N ALA A 259 -1.09 -6.30 -17.10
CA ALA A 259 -0.68 -4.91 -16.87
C ALA A 259 0.75 -4.78 -16.32
N LEU A 260 1.20 -5.75 -15.50
CA LEU A 260 2.58 -5.78 -14.99
C LEU A 260 3.63 -5.81 -16.11
N SER A 261 3.31 -6.42 -17.25
CA SER A 261 4.22 -6.49 -18.39
C SER A 261 4.55 -5.11 -18.97
N ALA A 262 3.62 -4.15 -18.92
CA ALA A 262 3.86 -2.76 -19.33
C ALA A 262 4.76 -2.02 -18.35
N VAL A 263 4.61 -2.28 -17.04
CA VAL A 263 5.43 -1.69 -15.98
C VAL A 263 6.88 -2.18 -16.04
N SER A 264 7.10 -3.42 -16.46
CA SER A 264 8.43 -4.04 -16.55
C SER A 264 9.27 -3.52 -17.73
N ARG A 265 8.63 -2.95 -18.76
CA ARG A 265 9.31 -2.45 -19.97
C ARG A 265 9.77 -1.00 -19.87
N GLY A 266 9.20 -0.21 -18.95
CA GLY A 266 9.47 1.21 -18.80
C GLY A 266 8.97 2.05 -20.01
N PRO A 267 8.68 3.35 -19.81
CA PRO A 267 8.18 4.22 -20.89
C PRO A 267 9.21 4.51 -21.99
N GLU A 268 10.50 4.29 -21.75
CA GLU A 268 11.57 4.50 -22.75
C GLU A 268 11.59 3.44 -23.86
N ALA A 269 11.06 2.24 -23.59
CA ALA A 269 11.04 1.15 -24.57
C ALA A 269 9.97 1.35 -25.67
N ASP A 270 8.90 2.11 -25.40
CA ASP A 270 7.82 2.32 -26.37
C ASP A 270 8.12 3.46 -27.36
N LEU A 271 8.98 4.42 -27.01
CA LEU A 271 9.39 5.52 -27.90
C LEU A 271 10.48 5.13 -28.91
N SER A 272 11.10 3.96 -28.73
CA SER A 272 12.15 3.44 -29.60
C SER A 272 11.66 2.33 -30.55
N SER A 273 10.36 2.04 -30.57
CA SER A 273 9.76 1.12 -31.53
C SER A 273 9.53 1.82 -32.88
N PRO A 274 10.18 1.40 -33.99
CA PRO A 274 9.87 1.95 -35.31
C PRO A 274 8.43 1.56 -35.66
N GLN A 275 7.60 2.55 -35.99
CA GLN A 275 6.33 2.32 -36.66
C GLN A 275 6.65 1.60 -37.99
N GLN A 276 6.31 0.31 -38.07
CA GLN A 276 6.25 -0.42 -39.33
C GLN A 276 4.89 -0.20 -39.99
#